data_AF-A0A8S2LXW7-F1
#
_entry.id   AF-A0A8S2LXW7-F1
#
_cell.length_a   1.000
_cell.length_b   1.000
_cell.length_c   1.000
_cell.angle_alpha   90.00
_cell.angle_beta   90.00
_cell.angle_gamma   90.00
#
_symmetry.space_group_name_H-M   'P 1'
#
loop_
_entity.id
_entity.type
_entity.pdbx_description
1 polymer ?
#
loop_
_entity_poly.entity_id
_entity_poly.type
_entity_poly.pdbx_seq_one_letter_code
_entity_poly.pdbx_strand_id
1 'polypeptide(L)'
;MGRQQRVRREETDQTNLQLNEVITMRTNTNEINIHLLLSNDINRLREAALSKLLKLTQQNCNHDTMHNHETITLAKLNKLPKSITWKGKRVFGVPLRVYQQTTGQILPVAITNALQYVRMNAGKCEGLFRKPGVKSKIDRLRSQIETTNDFSGESLETIKFDEYQPFVVADVIRQYFRELPECLMPPSITRLLCDLLKCVSQEEQLLAIRYTFLLLPDETRDVLETILRFLLDVSIRSGNSQTTCRSLARIFVPSVFQSYHDMHTTTSKVLWWKWKKDKLDAIQQESERLTLEHCLMTMILNVDLLCRVPSSVTDELKLPTARKTKRLDDLVRTACNGEFHMKKYIAKDSEQFLQRLSNTKFKNIPTNLDSVHVAIHKPSSLDCDKDEINLPMWKCSIDIPNTNVKQVSQRILHERYLWDNHFAESRTVEKIDDDKEIVQYVLNFLDLVPVRSFCEFRFSKKIASRSIPDTNAMLISAVSIDHLQNHFLPGSIGVTKDMHYYITPSTTQPGYTTVIQVASVDFSGRSSQWYENVFGCLLAHNLISLRDTFTNSKIAKV
;
A
#
# COMPACT_ATOMS: atom_id res chain seq x y z
N MET A 1 -39.15 39.14 -0.95
CA MET A 1 -38.15 38.20 -0.39
C MET A 1 -38.53 36.73 -0.50
N GLY A 2 -39.81 36.33 -0.34
CA GLY A 2 -40.22 34.91 -0.40
C GLY A 2 -40.06 34.20 -1.77
N ARG A 3 -40.20 34.91 -2.90
CA ARG A 3 -40.04 34.31 -4.25
C ARG A 3 -38.58 33.94 -4.58
N GLN A 4 -37.61 34.77 -4.19
CA GLN A 4 -36.17 34.47 -4.41
C GLN A 4 -35.65 33.35 -3.50
N GLN A 5 -36.22 33.18 -2.31
CA GLN A 5 -35.92 32.06 -1.41
C GLN A 5 -36.52 30.73 -1.91
N ARG A 6 -37.67 30.79 -2.59
CA ARG A 6 -38.33 29.63 -3.18
C ARG A 6 -37.62 29.13 -4.45
N VAL A 7 -37.21 30.06 -5.33
CA VAL A 7 -36.40 29.72 -6.52
C VAL A 7 -35.02 29.17 -6.12
N ARG A 8 -34.36 29.73 -5.10
CA ARG A 8 -33.12 29.13 -4.57
C ARG A 8 -33.34 27.75 -3.99
N ARG A 9 -34.42 27.51 -3.24
CA ARG A 9 -34.74 26.16 -2.73
C ARG A 9 -35.01 25.20 -3.88
N GLU A 10 -35.76 25.61 -4.90
CA GLU A 10 -36.06 24.79 -6.07
C GLU A 10 -34.82 24.51 -6.94
N GLU A 11 -33.90 25.47 -7.11
CA GLU A 11 -32.60 25.26 -7.79
C GLU A 11 -31.65 24.36 -6.97
N THR A 12 -31.62 24.53 -5.65
CA THR A 12 -30.84 23.65 -4.74
C THR A 12 -31.45 22.25 -4.68
N ASP A 13 -32.77 22.14 -4.74
CA ASP A 13 -33.50 20.87 -4.77
C ASP A 13 -33.38 20.19 -6.14
N GLN A 14 -33.31 20.93 -7.25
CA GLN A 14 -33.02 20.39 -8.59
C GLN A 14 -31.57 19.93 -8.74
N THR A 15 -30.59 20.66 -8.19
CA THR A 15 -29.20 20.17 -8.11
C THR A 15 -29.09 18.98 -7.15
N ASN A 16 -29.82 18.96 -6.04
CA ASN A 16 -29.90 17.81 -5.15
C ASN A 16 -30.63 16.61 -5.77
N LEU A 17 -31.62 16.82 -6.64
CA LEU A 17 -32.32 15.78 -7.40
C LEU A 17 -31.43 15.19 -8.50
N GLN A 18 -30.65 16.01 -9.21
CA GLN A 18 -29.62 15.53 -10.15
C GLN A 18 -28.45 14.81 -9.45
N LEU A 19 -28.14 15.19 -8.20
CA LEU A 19 -27.13 14.51 -7.35
C LEU A 19 -27.63 13.22 -6.68
N ASN A 20 -28.93 12.90 -6.77
CA ASN A 20 -29.54 11.75 -6.10
C ASN A 20 -29.65 10.49 -6.99
N GLU A 21 -29.44 10.60 -8.30
CA GLU A 21 -29.27 9.42 -9.16
C GLU A 21 -27.84 8.90 -9.02
N VAL A 22 -27.57 8.14 -7.97
CA VAL A 22 -26.24 7.57 -7.79
C VAL A 22 -26.21 6.22 -8.44
N ILE A 23 -25.54 6.16 -9.59
CA ILE A 23 -25.38 4.92 -10.34
C ILE A 23 -24.49 4.01 -9.50
N THR A 24 -25.09 2.96 -8.94
CA THR A 24 -24.36 1.74 -8.63
C THR A 24 -24.18 1.04 -9.96
N MET A 25 -23.07 1.28 -10.66
CA MET A 25 -22.84 0.61 -11.94
C MET A 25 -22.59 -0.86 -11.66
N ARG A 26 -23.31 -1.74 -12.37
CA ARG A 26 -23.03 -3.18 -12.31
C ARG A 26 -21.57 -3.37 -12.70
N THR A 27 -20.81 -4.06 -11.86
CA THR A 27 -19.42 -4.37 -12.14
C THR A 27 -19.32 -5.12 -13.46
N ASN A 28 -18.64 -4.56 -14.46
CA ASN A 28 -18.26 -5.34 -15.63
C ASN A 28 -17.24 -6.38 -15.16
N THR A 29 -17.65 -7.65 -15.12
CA THR A 29 -16.85 -8.75 -14.57
C THR A 29 -15.54 -8.97 -15.32
N ASN A 30 -15.42 -8.42 -16.53
CA ASN A 30 -14.28 -8.61 -17.42
C ASN A 30 -13.13 -7.61 -17.19
N GLU A 31 -13.34 -6.56 -16.38
CA GLU A 31 -12.27 -5.59 -16.09
C GLU A 31 -11.25 -6.16 -15.10
N ILE A 32 -9.96 -5.99 -15.42
CA ILE A 32 -8.82 -6.50 -14.63
C ILE A 32 -8.67 -5.68 -13.36
N ASN A 33 -8.49 -6.35 -12.22
CA ASN A 33 -8.18 -5.68 -10.96
C ASN A 33 -6.70 -5.24 -10.92
N ILE A 34 -6.43 -4.00 -10.49
CA ILE A 34 -5.07 -3.44 -10.43
C ILE A 34 -4.12 -4.26 -9.55
N HIS A 35 -4.65 -4.93 -8.53
CA HIS A 35 -3.84 -5.74 -7.61
C HIS A 35 -3.26 -6.99 -8.30
N LEU A 36 -3.75 -7.34 -9.50
CA LEU A 36 -3.23 -8.47 -10.29
C LEU A 36 -2.09 -8.07 -11.22
N LEU A 37 -1.89 -6.78 -11.47
CA LEU A 37 -0.94 -6.24 -12.45
C LEU A 37 0.49 -6.21 -11.89
N LEU A 38 1.46 -6.44 -12.76
CA LEU A 38 2.89 -6.34 -12.43
C LEU A 38 3.34 -4.87 -12.39
N SER A 39 4.53 -4.63 -11.87
CA SER A 39 5.00 -3.26 -11.67
C SER A 39 5.07 -2.42 -12.95
N ASN A 40 5.53 -3.01 -14.05
CA ASN A 40 5.61 -2.34 -15.34
C ASN A 40 4.22 -1.97 -15.89
N ASP A 41 3.23 -2.85 -15.70
CA ASP A 41 1.84 -2.61 -16.10
C ASP A 41 1.22 -1.47 -15.30
N ILE A 42 1.47 -1.43 -13.99
CA ILE A 42 1.03 -0.33 -13.13
C ILE A 42 1.61 1.00 -13.59
N ASN A 43 2.90 1.05 -13.95
CA ASN A 43 3.53 2.29 -14.43
C ASN A 43 2.89 2.78 -15.73
N ARG A 44 2.75 1.90 -16.74
CA ARG A 44 2.08 2.21 -18.01
C ARG A 44 0.63 2.65 -17.80
N LEU A 45 -0.08 1.98 -16.89
CA LEU A 45 -1.45 2.32 -16.51
C LEU A 45 -1.54 3.71 -15.88
N ARG A 46 -0.62 4.09 -15.00
CA ARG A 46 -0.58 5.42 -14.37
C ARG A 46 -0.33 6.52 -15.41
N GLU A 47 0.57 6.29 -16.35
CA GLU A 47 0.86 7.23 -17.45
C GLU A 47 -0.36 7.40 -18.36
N ALA A 48 -0.98 6.29 -18.77
CA ALA A 48 -2.20 6.31 -19.59
C ALA A 48 -3.36 7.00 -18.86
N ALA A 49 -3.56 6.72 -17.57
CA ALA A 49 -4.59 7.35 -16.76
C ALA A 49 -4.39 8.87 -16.68
N LEU A 50 -3.14 9.33 -16.50
CA LEU A 50 -2.84 10.77 -16.47
C LEU A 50 -3.14 11.43 -17.81
N SER A 51 -2.68 10.82 -18.90
CA SER A 51 -2.93 11.30 -20.26
C SER A 51 -4.43 11.40 -20.58
N LYS A 52 -5.20 10.36 -20.26
CA LYS A 52 -6.66 10.34 -20.45
C LYS A 52 -7.37 11.37 -19.60
N LEU A 53 -6.96 11.53 -18.34
CA LEU A 53 -7.54 12.52 -17.44
C LEU A 53 -7.32 13.95 -17.97
N LEU A 54 -6.09 14.28 -18.37
CA LEU A 54 -5.77 15.60 -18.93
C LEU A 54 -6.50 15.85 -20.27
N LYS A 55 -6.65 14.82 -21.11
CA LYS A 55 -7.43 14.91 -22.34
C LYS A 55 -8.91 15.18 -22.07
N LEU A 56 -9.51 14.47 -21.10
CA LEU A 56 -10.90 14.72 -20.69
C LEU A 56 -11.09 16.15 -20.16
N THR A 57 -10.12 16.67 -19.40
CA THR A 57 -10.12 18.06 -18.96
C THR A 57 -10.03 19.03 -20.13
N GLN A 58 -9.13 18.80 -21.09
CA GLN A 58 -8.99 19.66 -22.28
C GLN A 58 -10.25 19.69 -23.15
N GLN A 59 -10.98 18.58 -23.25
CA GLN A 59 -12.16 18.47 -24.10
C GLN A 59 -13.40 19.14 -23.49
N ASN A 60 -13.50 19.18 -22.16
CA ASN A 60 -14.73 19.58 -21.47
C ASN A 60 -14.61 20.87 -20.65
N CYS A 61 -13.39 21.27 -20.24
CA CYS A 61 -13.17 22.46 -19.41
C CYS A 61 -12.62 23.63 -20.23
N ASN A 62 -12.85 24.87 -19.76
CA ASN A 62 -12.36 26.09 -20.41
C ASN A 62 -10.81 26.19 -20.35
N HIS A 63 -10.21 26.91 -21.30
CA HIS A 63 -8.74 27.08 -21.40
C HIS A 63 -8.08 27.60 -20.11
N ASP A 64 -8.70 28.56 -19.41
CA ASP A 64 -8.16 29.08 -18.13
C ASP A 64 -8.10 28.01 -17.03
N THR A 65 -9.05 27.07 -17.04
CA THR A 65 -9.07 25.93 -16.12
C THR A 65 -7.97 24.94 -16.47
N MET A 66 -7.74 24.71 -17.76
CA MET A 66 -6.72 23.78 -18.25
C MET A 66 -5.31 24.21 -17.85
N HIS A 67 -4.95 25.49 -18.00
CA HIS A 67 -3.63 26.01 -17.62
C HIS A 67 -3.28 25.79 -16.14
N ASN A 68 -4.29 25.71 -15.25
CA ASN A 68 -4.06 25.44 -13.83
C ASN A 68 -3.59 23.99 -13.56
N HIS A 69 -3.82 23.08 -14.50
CA HIS A 69 -3.64 21.63 -14.32
C HIS A 69 -2.53 21.02 -15.21
N GLU A 70 -2.02 21.75 -16.21
CA GLU A 70 -0.93 21.31 -17.11
C GLU A 70 0.35 20.90 -16.37
N THR A 71 0.52 21.38 -15.14
CA THR A 71 1.73 21.13 -14.35
C THR A 71 1.70 19.82 -13.57
N ILE A 72 0.61 19.05 -13.60
CA ILE A 72 0.45 17.79 -12.86
C ILE A 72 1.28 16.69 -13.54
N THR A 73 2.19 16.08 -12.77
CA THR A 73 3.02 14.97 -13.25
C THR A 73 3.11 13.88 -12.19
N LEU A 74 3.31 12.63 -12.61
CA LEU A 74 3.50 11.50 -11.67
C LEU A 74 4.66 11.75 -10.70
N ALA A 75 5.73 12.39 -11.16
CA ALA A 75 6.87 12.74 -10.32
C ALA A 75 6.50 13.70 -9.18
N LYS A 76 5.61 14.69 -9.45
CA LYS A 76 5.11 15.60 -8.41
C LYS A 76 4.18 14.90 -7.43
N LEU A 77 3.29 14.03 -7.92
CA LEU A 77 2.35 13.28 -7.07
C LEU A 77 3.08 12.28 -6.15
N ASN A 78 4.22 11.73 -6.59
CA ASN A 78 5.00 10.79 -5.79
C ASN A 78 5.99 11.48 -4.82
N LYS A 79 6.06 12.82 -4.82
CA LYS A 79 7.00 13.58 -4.01
C LYS A 79 6.54 13.63 -2.56
N LEU A 80 7.44 13.29 -1.64
CA LEU A 80 7.17 13.47 -0.21
C LEU A 80 7.03 14.96 0.15
N PRO A 81 6.18 15.30 1.14
CA PRO A 81 6.14 16.66 1.69
C PRO A 81 7.50 17.04 2.30
N LYS A 82 7.67 18.29 2.78
CA LYS A 82 8.95 18.70 3.39
C LYS A 82 9.11 18.08 4.78
N SER A 83 10.27 17.50 5.09
CA SER A 83 10.51 16.78 6.36
C SER A 83 10.23 17.58 7.63
N ILE A 84 10.35 18.91 7.57
CA ILE A 84 9.98 19.81 8.66
C ILE A 84 8.51 19.66 9.11
N THR A 85 7.61 19.21 8.24
CA THR A 85 6.17 19.10 8.57
C THR A 85 5.85 17.91 9.49
N TRP A 86 6.76 16.94 9.61
CA TRP A 86 6.60 15.76 10.48
C TRP A 86 7.78 15.48 11.41
N LYS A 87 8.77 16.38 11.47
CA LYS A 87 9.92 16.23 12.37
C LYS A 87 9.44 16.14 13.83
N GLY A 88 9.85 15.08 14.53
CA GLY A 88 9.49 14.84 15.94
C GLY A 88 8.12 14.19 16.16
N LYS A 89 7.37 13.87 15.11
CA LYS A 89 6.12 13.10 15.18
C LYS A 89 6.39 11.62 14.94
N ARG A 90 5.60 10.73 15.55
CA ARG A 90 5.75 9.27 15.38
C ARG A 90 4.57 8.62 14.69
N VAL A 91 3.34 9.00 15.05
CA VAL A 91 2.13 8.40 14.49
C VAL A 91 1.26 9.44 13.79
N PHE A 92 0.72 10.39 14.54
CA PHE A 92 -0.16 11.42 13.98
C PHE A 92 0.65 12.45 13.20
N GLY A 93 0.24 12.73 11.97
CA GLY A 93 0.90 13.70 11.11
C GLY A 93 2.27 13.27 10.58
N VAL A 94 2.49 11.96 10.43
CA VAL A 94 3.61 11.39 9.68
C VAL A 94 3.11 10.97 8.28
N PRO A 95 3.86 11.22 7.19
CA PRO A 95 3.47 10.73 5.86
C PRO A 95 3.42 9.20 5.81
N LEU A 96 2.42 8.63 5.14
CA LEU A 96 2.21 7.17 5.06
C LEU A 96 3.45 6.39 4.58
N ARG A 97 4.13 6.88 3.52
CA ARG A 97 5.38 6.28 3.05
C ARG A 97 6.46 6.28 4.13
N VAL A 98 6.65 7.40 4.83
CA VAL A 98 7.67 7.51 5.89
C VAL A 98 7.33 6.56 7.03
N TYR A 99 6.05 6.48 7.40
CA TYR A 99 5.57 5.54 8.40
C TYR A 99 5.89 4.09 8.00
N GLN A 100 5.59 3.70 6.76
CA GLN A 100 5.88 2.35 6.25
C GLN A 100 7.39 2.06 6.16
N GLN A 101 8.21 3.04 5.76
CA GLN A 101 9.67 2.89 5.79
C GLN A 101 10.20 2.67 7.21
N THR A 102 9.61 3.34 8.20
CA THR A 102 10.11 3.33 9.57
C THR A 102 9.60 2.13 10.37
N THR A 103 8.40 1.61 10.08
CA THR A 103 7.75 0.53 10.86
C THR A 103 7.54 -0.77 10.09
N GLY A 104 7.65 -0.74 8.77
CA GLY A 104 7.25 -1.84 7.88
C GLY A 104 5.75 -1.92 7.61
N GLN A 105 4.91 -1.21 8.38
CA GLN A 105 3.44 -1.26 8.31
C GLN A 105 2.87 -0.11 7.47
N ILE A 106 1.81 -0.36 6.71
CA ILE A 106 1.15 0.70 5.90
C ILE A 106 0.39 1.67 6.80
N LEU A 107 -0.29 1.15 7.82
CA LEU A 107 -0.98 1.92 8.85
C LEU A 107 -0.52 1.48 10.25
N PRO A 108 -0.58 2.35 11.26
CA PRO A 108 -0.34 1.94 12.63
C PRO A 108 -1.30 0.84 13.07
N VAL A 109 -0.79 -0.16 13.79
CA VAL A 109 -1.59 -1.32 14.23
C VAL A 109 -2.77 -0.84 15.07
N ALA A 110 -2.55 0.17 15.91
CA ALA A 110 -3.62 0.78 16.70
C ALA A 110 -4.73 1.43 15.83
N ILE A 111 -4.40 2.02 14.68
CA ILE A 111 -5.40 2.59 13.76
C ILE A 111 -6.18 1.48 13.05
N THR A 112 -5.50 0.41 12.63
CA THR A 112 -6.16 -0.78 12.05
C THR A 112 -7.14 -1.41 13.05
N ASN A 113 -6.70 -1.60 14.30
CA ASN A 113 -7.56 -2.11 15.39
C ASN A 113 -8.72 -1.17 15.70
N ALA A 114 -8.50 0.15 15.66
CA ALA A 114 -9.57 1.15 15.82
C ALA A 114 -10.63 1.03 14.72
N LEU A 115 -10.22 0.87 13.45
CA LEU A 115 -11.12 0.65 12.33
C LEU A 115 -11.93 -0.64 12.54
N GLN A 116 -11.29 -1.74 12.92
CA GLN A 116 -11.98 -3.00 13.20
C GLN A 116 -13.01 -2.86 14.34
N TYR A 117 -12.61 -2.23 15.46
CA TYR A 117 -13.50 -1.99 16.60
C TYR A 117 -14.75 -1.19 16.19
N VAL A 118 -14.58 -0.14 15.40
CA VAL A 118 -15.71 0.68 14.93
C VAL A 118 -16.61 -0.12 13.98
N ARG A 119 -16.06 -0.93 13.07
CA ARG A 119 -16.86 -1.81 12.18
C ARG A 119 -17.73 -2.79 12.99
N MET A 120 -17.16 -3.40 14.02
CA MET A 120 -17.88 -4.37 14.87
C MET A 120 -19.00 -3.73 15.70
N ASN A 121 -18.92 -2.43 15.95
CA ASN A 121 -19.91 -1.67 16.72
C ASN A 121 -20.87 -0.84 15.85
N ALA A 122 -20.69 -0.79 14.53
CA ALA A 122 -21.46 0.05 13.62
C ALA A 122 -22.98 -0.19 13.72
N GLY A 123 -23.42 -1.45 13.77
CA GLY A 123 -24.84 -1.79 13.90
C GLY A 123 -25.45 -1.54 15.29
N LYS A 124 -24.63 -1.27 16.30
CA LYS A 124 -25.08 -1.06 17.70
C LYS A 124 -25.18 0.42 18.08
N CYS A 125 -24.59 1.31 17.30
CA CYS A 125 -24.40 2.71 17.66
C CYS A 125 -25.02 3.67 16.64
N GLU A 126 -26.17 4.26 16.98
CA GLU A 126 -26.77 5.30 16.14
C GLU A 126 -25.98 6.61 16.17
N GLY A 127 -25.59 7.10 14.99
CA GLY A 127 -24.89 8.38 14.87
C GLY A 127 -23.37 8.27 14.89
N LEU A 128 -22.81 7.10 14.61
CA LEU A 128 -21.37 6.93 14.43
C LEU A 128 -20.79 7.97 13.45
N PHE A 129 -19.63 8.55 13.77
CA PHE A 129 -19.00 9.70 13.10
C PHE A 129 -19.74 11.05 13.13
N ARG A 130 -21.05 11.06 13.43
CA ARG A 130 -21.85 12.31 13.54
C ARG A 130 -21.93 12.84 14.95
N LYS A 131 -22.10 11.97 15.94
CA LYS A 131 -22.09 12.32 17.36
C LYS A 131 -20.63 12.38 17.83
N PRO A 132 -20.19 13.51 18.42
CA PRO A 132 -18.83 13.64 18.89
C PRO A 132 -18.57 12.75 20.11
N GLY A 133 -17.36 12.20 20.19
CA GLY A 133 -16.86 11.58 21.40
C GLY A 133 -16.53 12.60 22.49
N VAL A 134 -16.36 12.12 23.73
CA VAL A 134 -15.90 12.96 24.84
C VAL A 134 -14.45 13.38 24.59
N LYS A 135 -14.20 14.69 24.43
CA LYS A 135 -12.89 15.26 24.06
C LYS A 135 -11.73 14.75 24.92
N SER A 136 -11.87 14.73 26.25
CA SER A 136 -10.82 14.24 27.14
C SER A 136 -10.45 12.77 26.90
N LYS A 137 -11.43 11.94 26.49
CA LYS A 137 -11.18 10.53 26.12
C LYS A 137 -10.54 10.41 24.75
N ILE A 138 -10.89 11.27 23.80
CA ILE A 138 -10.25 11.35 22.48
C ILE A 138 -8.77 11.69 22.66
N ASP A 139 -8.46 12.75 23.42
CA ASP A 139 -7.09 13.21 23.68
C ASP A 139 -6.26 12.13 24.41
N ARG A 140 -6.88 11.41 25.36
CA ARG A 140 -6.26 10.27 26.05
C ARG A 140 -5.94 9.13 25.08
N LEU A 141 -6.90 8.68 24.28
CA LEU A 141 -6.72 7.59 23.32
C LEU A 141 -5.66 7.95 22.27
N ARG A 142 -5.70 9.18 21.73
CA ARG A 142 -4.68 9.70 20.83
C ARG A 142 -3.28 9.65 21.45
N SER A 143 -3.15 10.09 22.70
CA SER A 143 -1.86 10.07 23.41
C SER A 143 -1.34 8.66 23.61
N GLN A 144 -2.22 7.70 23.96
CA GLN A 144 -1.87 6.29 24.07
C GLN A 144 -1.34 5.73 22.75
N ILE A 145 -2.01 6.05 21.63
CA ILE A 145 -1.55 5.63 20.29
C ILE A 145 -0.18 6.24 19.97
N GLU A 146 0.05 7.52 20.22
CA GLU A 146 1.33 8.18 19.92
C GLU A 146 2.50 7.60 20.75
N THR A 147 2.23 7.10 21.96
CA THR A 147 3.22 6.44 22.82
C THR A 147 3.36 4.93 22.59
N THR A 148 2.43 4.31 21.86
CA THR A 148 2.51 2.89 21.52
C THR A 148 3.64 2.71 20.52
N ASN A 149 4.63 1.88 20.87
CA ASN A 149 5.73 1.55 19.98
C ASN A 149 5.28 0.49 18.97
N ASP A 150 5.05 0.89 17.73
CA ASP A 150 4.93 -0.05 16.60
C ASP A 150 6.29 -0.65 16.18
N PHE A 151 7.38 -0.28 16.85
CA PHE A 151 8.78 -0.57 16.47
C PHE A 151 9.38 -1.82 17.10
N SER A 152 8.73 -2.40 18.11
CA SER A 152 9.26 -3.54 18.86
C SER A 152 8.25 -4.66 18.84
N GLY A 153 8.64 -5.85 18.35
CA GLY A 153 7.86 -7.10 18.46
C GLY A 153 7.64 -7.58 19.90
N GLU A 154 7.83 -6.71 20.89
CA GLU A 154 7.24 -6.87 22.21
C GLU A 154 5.74 -6.68 22.06
N SER A 155 4.96 -7.63 22.56
CA SER A 155 3.51 -7.50 22.71
C SER A 155 3.21 -6.32 23.65
N LEU A 156 3.27 -5.09 23.12
CA LEU A 156 2.79 -3.90 23.80
C LEU A 156 1.33 -4.15 24.14
N GLU A 157 0.95 -3.80 25.36
CA GLU A 157 -0.44 -3.80 25.82
C GLU A 157 -1.33 -3.26 24.71
N THR A 158 -2.05 -4.16 24.04
CA THR A 158 -2.93 -3.79 22.95
C THR A 158 -3.94 -2.83 23.55
N ILE A 159 -4.03 -1.62 22.98
CA ILE A 159 -5.00 -0.62 23.44
C ILE A 159 -6.36 -1.30 23.51
N LYS A 160 -6.93 -1.34 24.72
CA LYS A 160 -8.22 -1.99 24.97
C LYS A 160 -9.35 -1.06 24.50
N PHE A 161 -9.68 -1.14 23.21
CA PHE A 161 -10.72 -0.30 22.61
C PHE A 161 -12.11 -0.48 23.25
N ASP A 162 -12.38 -1.63 23.87
CA ASP A 162 -13.63 -1.90 24.60
C ASP A 162 -13.84 -0.97 25.81
N GLU A 163 -12.79 -0.33 26.33
CA GLU A 163 -12.90 0.68 27.40
C GLU A 163 -13.40 2.05 26.87
N TYR A 164 -13.46 2.22 25.55
CA TYR A 164 -13.85 3.46 24.88
C TYR A 164 -15.19 3.32 24.19
N GLN A 165 -16.00 4.39 24.27
CA GLN A 165 -17.22 4.46 23.46
C GLN A 165 -16.86 4.52 21.97
N PRO A 166 -17.63 3.88 21.06
CA PRO A 166 -17.37 3.91 19.62
C PRO A 166 -17.25 5.31 19.02
N PHE A 167 -17.97 6.30 19.55
CA PHE A 167 -17.86 7.71 19.13
C PHE A 167 -16.46 8.30 19.38
N VAL A 168 -15.80 7.92 20.48
CA VAL A 168 -14.43 8.36 20.81
C VAL A 168 -13.44 7.79 19.81
N VAL A 169 -13.53 6.48 19.53
CA VAL A 169 -12.63 5.80 18.58
C VAL A 169 -12.85 6.32 17.16
N ALA A 170 -14.11 6.55 16.76
CA ALA A 170 -14.46 7.17 15.48
C ALA A 170 -13.83 8.56 15.30
N ASP A 171 -13.86 9.41 16.33
CA ASP A 171 -13.22 10.74 16.26
C ASP A 171 -11.69 10.67 16.19
N VAL A 172 -11.05 9.70 16.85
CA VAL A 172 -9.59 9.46 16.72
C VAL A 172 -9.22 9.03 15.31
N ILE A 173 -10.00 8.14 14.69
CA ILE A 173 -9.80 7.74 13.28
C ILE A 173 -9.89 8.96 12.36
N ARG A 174 -10.93 9.79 12.54
CA ARG A 174 -11.09 11.02 11.75
C ARG A 174 -9.92 11.99 11.96
N GLN A 175 -9.47 12.13 13.21
CA GLN A 175 -8.34 12.98 13.55
C GLN A 175 -7.04 12.50 12.90
N TYR A 176 -6.78 11.19 12.86
CA TYR A 176 -5.60 10.61 12.23
C TYR A 176 -5.50 11.00 10.75
N PHE A 177 -6.55 10.75 9.96
CA PHE A 177 -6.54 11.08 8.53
C PHE A 177 -6.47 12.58 8.25
N ARG A 178 -7.13 13.40 9.07
CA ARG A 178 -7.08 14.86 8.95
C ARG A 178 -5.70 15.44 9.30
N GLU A 179 -4.94 14.79 10.18
CA GLU A 179 -3.61 15.27 10.59
C GLU A 179 -2.49 14.83 9.64
N LEU A 180 -2.75 13.97 8.65
CA LEU A 180 -1.76 13.58 7.65
C LEU A 180 -1.16 14.83 6.97
N PRO A 181 0.17 14.89 6.75
CA PRO A 181 0.82 16.07 6.15
C PRO A 181 0.37 16.37 4.73
N GLU A 182 -0.15 15.36 4.04
CA GLU A 182 -0.81 15.44 2.76
C GLU A 182 -2.10 14.61 2.86
N CYS A 183 -3.22 15.17 2.42
CA CYS A 183 -4.49 14.45 2.38
C CYS A 183 -4.42 13.24 1.45
N LEU A 184 -5.31 12.26 1.66
CA LEU A 184 -5.34 11.04 0.83
C LEU A 184 -5.55 11.34 -0.67
N MET A 185 -6.20 12.46 -0.98
CA MET A 185 -6.29 13.01 -2.33
C MET A 185 -5.42 14.28 -2.39
N PRO A 186 -4.31 14.27 -3.14
CA PRO A 186 -3.41 15.42 -3.23
C PRO A 186 -4.15 16.69 -3.66
N PRO A 187 -3.71 17.89 -3.24
CA PRO A 187 -4.42 19.14 -3.56
C PRO A 187 -4.51 19.40 -5.07
N SER A 188 -3.46 19.10 -5.82
CA SER A 188 -3.47 19.25 -7.29
C SER A 188 -4.54 18.36 -7.94
N ILE A 189 -4.73 17.16 -7.41
CA ILE A 189 -5.71 16.19 -7.89
C ILE A 189 -7.12 16.61 -7.47
N THR A 190 -7.30 17.04 -6.22
CA THR A 190 -8.57 17.55 -5.69
C THR A 190 -9.10 18.69 -6.56
N ARG A 191 -8.23 19.65 -6.90
CA ARG A 191 -8.57 20.79 -7.76
C ARG A 191 -8.99 20.36 -9.17
N LEU A 192 -8.21 19.48 -9.79
CA LEU A 192 -8.55 18.95 -11.11
C LEU A 192 -9.91 18.24 -11.09
N LEU A 193 -10.15 17.38 -10.11
CA LEU A 193 -11.44 16.68 -9.98
C LEU A 193 -12.59 17.65 -9.78
N CYS A 194 -12.47 18.64 -8.89
CA CYS A 194 -13.52 19.63 -8.66
C CYS A 194 -13.93 20.37 -9.93
N ASP A 195 -12.96 20.73 -10.77
CA ASP A 195 -13.22 21.46 -12.01
C ASP A 195 -13.81 20.52 -13.07
N LEU A 196 -13.22 19.33 -13.22
CA LEU A 196 -13.62 18.35 -14.23
C LEU A 196 -15.04 17.82 -13.99
N LEU A 197 -15.38 17.47 -12.74
CA LEU A 197 -16.68 16.88 -12.39
C LEU A 197 -17.86 17.84 -12.63
N LYS A 198 -17.62 19.15 -12.73
CA LYS A 198 -18.64 20.15 -13.04
C LYS A 198 -18.97 20.23 -14.54
N CYS A 199 -18.08 19.73 -15.39
CA CYS A 199 -18.12 19.92 -16.84
C CYS A 199 -18.42 18.63 -17.62
N VAL A 200 -18.31 17.47 -16.99
CA VAL A 200 -18.45 16.16 -17.67
C VAL A 200 -19.74 15.43 -17.30
N SER A 201 -20.17 14.52 -18.17
CA SER A 201 -21.32 13.65 -17.94
C SER A 201 -21.08 12.69 -16.77
N GLN A 202 -22.15 12.12 -16.20
CA GLN A 202 -22.03 11.23 -15.05
C GLN A 202 -21.17 9.98 -15.28
N GLU A 203 -21.19 9.41 -16.49
CA GLU A 203 -20.35 8.27 -16.84
C GLU A 203 -18.86 8.67 -16.88
N GLU A 204 -18.57 9.84 -17.45
CA GLU A 204 -17.24 10.42 -17.48
C GLU A 204 -16.75 10.84 -16.08
N GLN A 205 -17.65 11.25 -15.18
CA GLN A 205 -17.31 11.55 -13.79
C GLN A 205 -16.74 10.32 -13.09
N LEU A 206 -17.40 9.17 -13.19
CA LEU A 206 -16.89 7.92 -12.60
C LEU A 206 -15.55 7.54 -13.24
N LEU A 207 -15.41 7.64 -14.56
CA LEU A 207 -14.13 7.38 -15.24
C LEU A 207 -13.02 8.31 -14.76
N ALA A 208 -13.29 9.61 -14.59
CA ALA A 208 -12.33 10.58 -14.08
C ALA A 208 -11.89 10.25 -12.64
N ILE A 209 -12.83 9.86 -11.78
CA ILE A 209 -12.56 9.40 -10.41
C ILE A 209 -11.68 8.14 -10.44
N ARG A 210 -11.99 7.17 -11.31
CA ARG A 210 -11.20 5.93 -11.49
C ARG A 210 -9.77 6.25 -11.94
N TYR A 211 -9.58 7.09 -12.96
CA TYR A 211 -8.24 7.49 -13.40
C TYR A 211 -7.47 8.18 -12.28
N THR A 212 -8.13 9.06 -11.54
CA THR A 212 -7.49 9.77 -10.44
C THR A 212 -7.02 8.82 -9.33
N PHE A 213 -7.82 7.82 -8.98
CA PHE A 213 -7.45 6.79 -8.01
C PHE A 213 -6.18 6.02 -8.44
N LEU A 214 -6.01 5.78 -9.75
CA LEU A 214 -4.80 5.15 -10.29
C LEU A 214 -3.56 6.04 -10.15
N LEU A 215 -3.70 7.36 -10.17
CA LEU A 215 -2.58 8.31 -10.08
C LEU A 215 -1.95 8.40 -8.69
N LEU A 216 -2.68 8.00 -7.64
CA LEU A 216 -2.23 8.10 -6.26
C LEU A 216 -0.95 7.28 -6.02
N PRO A 217 -0.05 7.73 -5.12
CA PRO A 217 1.03 6.89 -4.60
C PRO A 217 0.48 5.58 -4.02
N ASP A 218 1.26 4.50 -4.11
CA ASP A 218 0.79 3.16 -3.74
C ASP A 218 0.34 3.07 -2.27
N GLU A 219 1.06 3.71 -1.35
CA GLU A 219 0.71 3.73 0.08
C GLU A 219 -0.61 4.47 0.33
N THR A 220 -0.78 5.61 -0.33
CA THR A 220 -2.00 6.42 -0.25
C THR A 220 -3.20 5.70 -0.86
N ARG A 221 -2.99 5.00 -1.98
CA ARG A 221 -4.04 4.23 -2.67
C ARG A 221 -4.56 3.11 -1.79
N ASP A 222 -3.69 2.33 -1.15
CA ASP A 222 -4.09 1.23 -0.26
C ASP A 222 -4.88 1.75 0.95
N VAL A 223 -4.41 2.85 1.55
CA VAL A 223 -5.08 3.46 2.70
C VAL A 223 -6.45 4.03 2.31
N LEU A 224 -6.54 4.69 1.15
CA LEU A 224 -7.81 5.20 0.65
C LEU A 224 -8.78 4.05 0.31
N GLU A 225 -8.31 2.98 -0.34
CA GLU A 225 -9.10 1.77 -0.60
C GLU A 225 -9.68 1.18 0.69
N THR A 226 -8.83 1.05 1.72
CA THR A 226 -9.20 0.55 3.04
C THR A 226 -10.27 1.42 3.68
N ILE A 227 -10.11 2.75 3.63
CA ILE A 227 -11.07 3.68 4.21
C ILE A 227 -12.40 3.69 3.44
N LEU A 228 -12.37 3.66 2.11
CA LEU A 228 -13.60 3.58 1.31
C LEU A 228 -14.37 2.29 1.60
N ARG A 229 -13.70 1.14 1.67
CA ARG A 229 -14.33 -0.13 2.05
C ARG A 229 -14.83 -0.13 3.48
N PHE A 230 -14.07 0.44 4.42
CA PHE A 230 -14.49 0.62 5.81
C PHE A 230 -15.78 1.45 5.89
N LEU A 231 -15.85 2.59 5.19
CA LEU A 231 -17.04 3.46 5.20
C LEU A 231 -18.25 2.79 4.55
N LEU A 232 -18.03 2.01 3.48
CA LEU A 232 -19.09 1.21 2.85
C LEU A 232 -19.61 0.13 3.81
N ASP A 233 -18.73 -0.60 4.49
CA ASP A 233 -19.14 -1.63 5.45
C ASP A 233 -19.85 -1.02 6.67
N VAL A 234 -19.39 0.12 7.18
CA VAL A 234 -20.07 0.86 8.25
C VAL A 234 -21.45 1.30 7.80
N SER A 235 -21.63 1.84 6.60
CA SER A 235 -22.94 2.30 6.12
C SER A 235 -23.93 1.13 5.98
N ILE A 236 -23.47 -0.01 5.45
CA ILE A 236 -24.28 -1.23 5.31
C ILE A 236 -24.69 -1.77 6.69
N ARG A 237 -23.72 -1.93 7.61
CA ARG A 237 -23.98 -2.46 8.97
C ARG A 237 -24.84 -1.56 9.82
N SER A 238 -24.80 -0.25 9.58
CA SER A 238 -25.60 0.73 10.31
C SER A 238 -27.07 0.74 9.86
N GLY A 239 -27.44 -0.03 8.82
CA GLY A 239 -28.82 -0.22 8.36
C GLY A 239 -29.56 1.10 8.07
N ASN A 240 -30.83 1.20 8.50
CA ASN A 240 -31.67 2.39 8.35
C ASN A 240 -31.30 3.56 9.28
N SER A 241 -30.18 3.47 10.02
CA SER A 241 -29.71 4.62 10.80
C SER A 241 -29.37 5.79 9.87
N GLN A 242 -29.38 7.01 10.40
CA GLN A 242 -29.02 8.21 9.64
C GLN A 242 -27.53 8.25 9.18
N THR A 243 -26.75 7.16 9.33
CA THR A 243 -25.35 7.03 8.91
C THR A 243 -25.26 6.41 7.51
N THR A 244 -25.73 7.14 6.51
CA THR A 244 -25.67 6.76 5.08
C THR A 244 -24.30 7.06 4.46
N CYS A 245 -23.98 6.48 3.30
CA CYS A 245 -22.77 6.81 2.53
C CYS A 245 -22.62 8.32 2.29
N ARG A 246 -23.74 9.03 2.03
CA ARG A 246 -23.74 10.49 1.87
C ARG A 246 -23.32 11.21 3.14
N SER A 247 -23.86 10.79 4.29
CA SER A 247 -23.53 11.39 5.58
C SER A 247 -22.06 11.17 5.94
N LEU A 248 -21.53 9.96 5.67
CA LEU A 248 -20.14 9.62 5.90
C LEU A 248 -19.22 10.40 4.97
N ALA A 249 -19.56 10.49 3.67
CA ALA A 249 -18.84 11.31 2.70
C ALA A 249 -18.72 12.75 3.20
N ARG A 250 -19.84 13.39 3.58
CA ARG A 250 -19.82 14.75 4.13
C ARG A 250 -18.86 14.93 5.30
N ILE A 251 -18.80 13.96 6.21
CA ILE A 251 -17.91 14.00 7.38
C ILE A 251 -16.44 13.81 7.01
N PHE A 252 -16.16 12.93 6.04
CA PHE A 252 -14.81 12.53 5.67
C PHE A 252 -14.18 13.39 4.57
N VAL A 253 -14.93 14.25 3.88
CA VAL A 253 -14.37 15.18 2.88
C VAL A 253 -13.13 15.92 3.41
N PRO A 254 -13.14 16.54 4.61
CA PRO A 254 -11.95 17.24 5.14
C PRO A 254 -10.79 16.33 5.57
N SER A 255 -10.99 15.02 5.60
CA SER A 255 -9.96 14.02 5.93
C SER A 255 -9.38 13.36 4.68
N VAL A 256 -10.13 13.37 3.57
CA VAL A 256 -9.73 12.77 2.30
C VAL A 256 -9.20 13.81 1.33
N PHE A 257 -9.82 15.00 1.26
CA PHE A 257 -9.49 16.07 0.34
C PHE A 257 -8.96 17.29 1.10
N GLN A 258 -8.08 18.06 0.44
CA GLN A 258 -7.70 19.39 0.89
C GLN A 258 -8.48 20.44 0.10
N SER A 259 -9.35 21.19 0.76
CA SER A 259 -10.14 22.23 0.08
C SER A 259 -9.26 23.44 -0.27
N TYR A 260 -9.63 24.20 -1.30
CA TYR A 260 -8.97 25.46 -1.67
C TYR A 260 -8.79 26.43 -0.49
N HIS A 261 -9.72 26.41 0.47
CA HIS A 261 -9.71 27.33 1.61
C HIS A 261 -8.69 26.98 2.70
N ASP A 262 -8.29 25.70 2.83
CA ASP A 262 -7.30 25.29 3.83
C ASP A 262 -5.90 25.87 3.52
N MET A 263 -5.70 26.39 2.31
CA MET A 263 -4.44 27.04 1.87
C MET A 263 -4.36 28.54 2.23
N HIS A 264 -5.47 29.22 2.50
CA HIS A 264 -5.54 30.69 2.58
C HIS A 264 -5.74 31.27 3.99
N THR A 265 -5.86 30.44 5.03
CA THR A 265 -6.10 30.91 6.42
C THR A 265 -4.90 31.59 7.10
N THR A 266 -3.75 31.71 6.44
CA THR A 266 -2.53 32.29 7.04
C THR A 266 -2.41 33.81 6.89
N THR A 267 -3.24 34.47 6.09
CA THR A 267 -3.11 35.92 5.88
C THR A 267 -4.46 36.59 5.61
N SER A 268 -4.92 37.45 6.52
CA SER A 268 -5.93 38.47 6.18
C SER A 268 -5.95 39.65 7.16
N LYS A 269 -5.65 40.84 6.64
CA LYS A 269 -6.30 42.11 7.04
C LYS A 269 -7.47 42.34 6.07
N VAL A 270 -8.61 42.83 6.54
CA VAL A 270 -9.92 42.82 5.82
C VAL A 270 -10.38 44.25 5.49
N LEU A 271 -10.83 44.49 4.25
CA LEU A 271 -11.39 45.75 3.72
C LEU A 271 -12.76 45.52 3.06
N TRP A 272 -13.60 46.55 2.92
CA TRP A 272 -15.05 46.46 2.63
C TRP A 272 -15.46 45.99 1.21
N TRP A 273 -14.60 46.12 0.18
CA TRP A 273 -14.84 45.49 -1.15
C TRP A 273 -14.81 43.96 -1.11
N LYS A 274 -14.34 43.39 0.01
CA LYS A 274 -14.27 41.95 0.24
C LYS A 274 -15.67 41.33 0.34
N TRP A 275 -16.73 42.04 0.77
CA TRP A 275 -18.07 41.44 0.92
C TRP A 275 -18.71 40.85 -0.35
N LYS A 276 -18.54 41.51 -1.51
CA LYS A 276 -19.07 40.98 -2.79
C LYS A 276 -18.23 39.79 -3.28
N LYS A 277 -16.94 39.79 -2.95
CA LYS A 277 -15.97 38.71 -3.21
C LYS A 277 -16.18 37.53 -2.25
N ASP A 278 -16.31 37.77 -0.95
CA ASP A 278 -16.63 36.81 0.13
C ASP A 278 -17.92 36.04 -0.17
N LYS A 279 -18.93 36.70 -0.77
CA LYS A 279 -20.17 36.02 -1.17
C LYS A 279 -19.98 35.09 -2.38
N LEU A 280 -19.21 35.52 -3.39
CA LEU A 280 -18.89 34.68 -4.55
C LEU A 280 -17.96 33.53 -4.14
N ASP A 281 -16.99 33.81 -3.28
CA ASP A 281 -16.08 32.85 -2.66
C ASP A 281 -16.88 31.84 -1.82
N ALA A 282 -17.88 32.27 -1.03
CA ALA A 282 -18.74 31.36 -0.26
C ALA A 282 -19.63 30.48 -1.15
N ILE A 283 -20.15 30.99 -2.26
CA ILE A 283 -20.93 30.19 -3.24
C ILE A 283 -20.02 29.17 -3.91
N GLN A 284 -18.81 29.58 -4.32
CA GLN A 284 -17.83 28.70 -4.92
C GLN A 284 -17.36 27.62 -3.94
N GLN A 285 -17.15 27.99 -2.67
CA GLN A 285 -16.78 27.08 -1.59
C GLN A 285 -17.86 26.05 -1.30
N GLU A 286 -19.13 26.47 -1.25
CA GLU A 286 -20.24 25.54 -1.07
C GLU A 286 -20.40 24.61 -2.28
N SER A 287 -20.25 25.14 -3.50
CA SER A 287 -20.25 24.33 -4.72
C SER A 287 -19.13 23.28 -4.70
N GLU A 288 -17.90 23.68 -4.36
CA GLU A 288 -16.75 22.77 -4.21
C GLU A 288 -17.03 21.69 -3.15
N ARG A 289 -17.52 22.08 -1.97
CA ARG A 289 -17.85 21.16 -0.88
C ARG A 289 -18.88 20.13 -1.32
N LEU A 290 -19.92 20.54 -2.05
CA LEU A 290 -20.95 19.64 -2.58
C LEU A 290 -20.39 18.71 -3.66
N THR A 291 -19.54 19.21 -4.56
CA THR A 291 -18.85 18.38 -5.56
C THR A 291 -17.96 17.33 -4.91
N LEU A 292 -17.19 17.70 -3.88
CA LEU A 292 -16.33 16.76 -3.14
C LEU A 292 -17.14 15.76 -2.31
N GLU A 293 -18.24 16.19 -1.68
CA GLU A 293 -19.19 15.29 -0.99
C GLU A 293 -19.72 14.24 -1.96
N HIS A 294 -20.15 14.65 -3.16
CA HIS A 294 -20.61 13.74 -4.19
C HIS A 294 -19.50 12.81 -4.70
N CYS A 295 -18.32 13.35 -4.99
CA CYS A 295 -17.16 12.58 -5.42
C CYS A 295 -16.82 11.47 -4.42
N LEU A 296 -16.73 11.81 -3.13
CA LEU A 296 -16.40 10.84 -2.09
C LEU A 296 -17.50 9.79 -1.94
N MET A 297 -18.77 10.19 -2.03
CA MET A 297 -19.88 9.25 -1.97
C MET A 297 -19.84 8.26 -3.14
N THR A 298 -19.58 8.74 -4.35
CA THR A 298 -19.40 7.92 -5.55
C THR A 298 -18.21 6.97 -5.38
N MET A 299 -17.11 7.41 -4.78
CA MET A 299 -15.96 6.56 -4.45
C MET A 299 -16.30 5.45 -3.45
N ILE A 300 -17.05 5.77 -2.39
CA ILE A 300 -17.47 4.79 -1.35
C ILE A 300 -18.33 3.70 -1.99
N LEU A 301 -19.32 4.09 -2.81
CA LEU A 301 -20.28 3.16 -3.42
C LEU A 301 -19.68 2.31 -4.53
N ASN A 302 -18.62 2.80 -5.19
CA ASN A 302 -18.00 2.15 -6.34
C ASN A 302 -16.54 1.74 -6.08
N VAL A 303 -16.13 1.54 -4.82
CA VAL A 303 -14.73 1.24 -4.44
C VAL A 303 -14.15 0.05 -5.20
N ASP A 304 -14.94 -0.98 -5.48
CA ASP A 304 -14.49 -2.14 -6.25
C ASP A 304 -14.23 -1.83 -7.73
N LEU A 305 -14.96 -0.88 -8.32
CA LEU A 305 -14.72 -0.37 -9.67
C LEU A 305 -13.50 0.55 -9.74
N LEU A 306 -13.19 1.29 -8.66
CA LEU A 306 -11.96 2.10 -8.59
C LEU A 306 -10.71 1.22 -8.69
N CYS A 307 -10.78 0.01 -8.14
CA CYS A 307 -9.69 -0.96 -8.18
C CYS A 307 -9.62 -1.76 -9.49
N ARG A 308 -10.51 -1.49 -10.45
CA ARG A 308 -10.55 -2.16 -11.76
C ARG A 308 -10.09 -1.21 -12.85
N VAL A 309 -9.38 -1.75 -13.83
CA VAL A 309 -8.91 -1.00 -15.00
C VAL A 309 -10.05 -0.91 -16.03
N PRO A 310 -10.39 0.30 -16.52
CA PRO A 310 -11.37 0.44 -17.60
C PRO A 310 -11.00 -0.40 -18.82
N SER A 311 -11.97 -1.07 -19.45
CA SER A 311 -11.73 -1.92 -20.63
C SER A 311 -11.00 -1.19 -21.75
N SER A 312 -11.35 0.08 -21.99
CA SER A 312 -10.70 0.92 -23.01
C SER A 312 -9.20 1.12 -22.80
N VAL A 313 -8.72 1.10 -21.55
CA VAL A 313 -7.29 1.19 -21.22
C VAL A 313 -6.63 -0.18 -21.25
N THR A 314 -7.38 -1.21 -20.82
CA THR A 314 -6.92 -2.61 -20.84
C THR A 314 -6.54 -3.04 -22.27
N ASP A 315 -7.40 -2.75 -23.24
CA ASP A 315 -7.19 -3.11 -24.64
C ASP A 315 -6.06 -2.31 -25.29
N GLU A 316 -6.00 -0.99 -24.99
CA GLU A 316 -4.97 -0.08 -25.49
C GLU A 316 -3.56 -0.49 -25.02
N LEU A 317 -3.42 -0.81 -23.74
CA LEU A 317 -2.14 -1.19 -23.14
C LEU A 317 -1.81 -2.69 -23.30
N LYS A 318 -2.75 -3.48 -23.84
CA LYS A 318 -2.64 -4.94 -23.96
C LYS A 318 -2.28 -5.59 -22.62
N LEU A 319 -2.96 -5.19 -21.55
CA LEU A 319 -2.65 -5.67 -20.21
C LEU A 319 -2.86 -7.19 -20.13
N PRO A 320 -1.97 -7.92 -19.42
CA PRO A 320 -2.06 -9.36 -19.35
C PRO A 320 -3.30 -9.79 -18.56
N THR A 321 -4.09 -10.69 -19.14
CA THR A 321 -5.23 -11.34 -18.47
C THR A 321 -4.81 -12.54 -17.61
N ALA A 322 -3.62 -13.10 -17.86
CA ALA A 322 -3.05 -14.23 -17.14
C ALA A 322 -1.56 -14.04 -16.90
N ARG A 323 -1.06 -14.62 -15.81
CA ARG A 323 0.37 -14.59 -15.46
C ARG A 323 1.15 -15.69 -16.18
N LYS A 324 2.42 -15.40 -16.43
CA LYS A 324 3.38 -16.33 -17.05
C LYS A 324 4.39 -16.80 -16.00
N THR A 325 3.97 -17.60 -15.03
CA THR A 325 4.91 -18.37 -14.20
C THR A 325 5.21 -19.69 -14.90
N LYS A 326 6.47 -20.12 -14.89
CA LYS A 326 6.88 -21.41 -15.47
C LYS A 326 6.62 -22.53 -14.48
N ARG A 327 6.30 -23.72 -14.97
CA ARG A 327 6.35 -24.93 -14.13
C ARG A 327 7.79 -25.21 -13.73
N LEU A 328 7.98 -25.94 -12.62
CA LEU A 328 9.31 -26.31 -12.14
C LEU A 328 10.13 -27.05 -13.20
N ASP A 329 9.51 -27.97 -13.93
CA ASP A 329 10.16 -28.72 -15.01
C ASP A 329 10.70 -27.80 -16.11
N ASP A 330 9.89 -26.84 -16.55
CA ASP A 330 10.27 -25.89 -17.59
C ASP A 330 11.38 -24.96 -17.12
N LEU A 331 11.33 -24.54 -15.84
CA LEU A 331 12.37 -23.73 -15.21
C LEU A 331 13.71 -24.46 -15.20
N VAL A 332 13.73 -25.71 -14.72
CA VAL A 332 14.93 -26.54 -14.65
C VAL A 332 15.49 -26.82 -16.05
N ARG A 333 14.63 -27.19 -17.01
CA ARG A 333 15.02 -27.44 -18.40
C ARG A 333 15.60 -26.20 -19.07
N THR A 334 14.96 -25.05 -18.90
CA THR A 334 15.46 -23.77 -19.45
C THR A 334 16.88 -23.50 -18.95
N ALA A 335 17.14 -23.71 -17.66
CA ALA A 335 18.44 -23.47 -17.07
C ALA A 335 19.52 -24.52 -17.43
N CYS A 336 19.09 -25.73 -17.81
CA CYS A 336 19.96 -26.89 -18.05
C CYS A 336 20.01 -27.34 -19.52
N ASN A 337 19.84 -26.43 -20.48
CA ASN A 337 19.93 -26.69 -21.93
C ASN A 337 18.90 -27.74 -22.43
N GLY A 338 17.68 -27.71 -21.88
CA GLY A 338 16.55 -28.58 -22.28
C GLY A 338 16.41 -29.86 -21.44
N GLU A 339 17.44 -30.24 -20.69
CA GLU A 339 17.44 -31.42 -19.83
C GLU A 339 16.84 -31.13 -18.45
N PHE A 340 16.01 -32.04 -17.94
CA PHE A 340 15.57 -31.95 -16.55
C PHE A 340 16.69 -32.49 -15.64
N HIS A 341 17.48 -31.59 -15.05
CA HIS A 341 18.60 -31.96 -14.18
C HIS A 341 18.66 -31.07 -12.93
N MET A 342 17.84 -31.39 -11.92
CA MET A 342 17.68 -30.58 -10.70
C MET A 342 18.99 -30.23 -9.98
N LYS A 343 19.90 -31.20 -9.79
CA LYS A 343 21.21 -30.95 -9.13
C LYS A 343 22.07 -29.92 -9.88
N LYS A 344 21.99 -29.90 -11.22
CA LYS A 344 22.73 -28.98 -12.09
C LYS A 344 22.11 -27.60 -12.05
N TYR A 345 20.77 -27.52 -12.04
CA TYR A 345 20.04 -26.28 -11.80
C TYR A 345 20.44 -25.63 -10.47
N ILE A 346 20.35 -26.37 -9.37
CA ILE A 346 20.73 -25.89 -8.03
C ILE A 346 22.20 -25.43 -7.98
N ALA A 347 23.12 -26.18 -8.61
CA ALA A 347 24.52 -25.78 -8.68
C ALA A 347 24.71 -24.46 -9.44
N LYS A 348 24.07 -24.33 -10.61
CA LYS A 348 24.12 -23.13 -11.45
C LYS A 348 23.51 -21.92 -10.75
N ASP A 349 22.34 -22.06 -10.13
CA ASP A 349 21.69 -21.00 -9.36
C ASP A 349 22.58 -20.50 -8.22
N SER A 350 23.13 -21.44 -7.44
CA SER A 350 24.02 -21.12 -6.31
C SER A 350 25.27 -20.36 -6.77
N GLU A 351 25.92 -20.83 -7.85
CA GLU A 351 27.13 -20.21 -8.39
C GLU A 351 26.85 -18.82 -8.97
N GLN A 352 25.75 -18.68 -9.72
CA GLN A 352 25.31 -17.39 -10.26
C GLN A 352 24.98 -16.40 -9.15
N PHE A 353 24.32 -16.83 -8.08
CA PHE A 353 24.08 -15.99 -6.93
C PHE A 353 25.37 -15.51 -6.28
N LEU A 354 26.32 -16.41 -5.98
CA LEU A 354 27.59 -16.05 -5.35
C LEU A 354 28.43 -15.09 -6.21
N GLN A 355 28.48 -15.32 -7.53
CA GLN A 355 29.13 -14.40 -8.47
C GLN A 355 28.45 -13.02 -8.50
N ARG A 356 27.11 -12.97 -8.44
CA ARG A 356 26.38 -11.69 -8.37
C ARG A 356 26.65 -10.98 -7.04
N LEU A 357 26.65 -11.71 -5.93
CA LEU A 357 26.93 -11.14 -4.61
C LEU A 357 28.32 -10.47 -4.56
N SER A 358 29.33 -11.02 -5.25
CA SER A 358 30.68 -10.45 -5.31
C SER A 358 30.82 -9.33 -6.34
N ASN A 359 30.21 -9.46 -7.52
CA ASN A 359 30.52 -8.60 -8.67
C ASN A 359 29.55 -7.43 -8.82
N THR A 360 28.34 -7.52 -8.29
CA THR A 360 27.32 -6.48 -8.42
C THR A 360 27.64 -5.28 -7.51
N LYS A 361 27.66 -4.08 -8.09
CA LYS A 361 27.79 -2.83 -7.34
C LYS A 361 26.44 -2.47 -6.72
N PHE A 362 26.33 -2.63 -5.40
CA PHE A 362 25.19 -2.19 -4.61
C PHE A 362 25.44 -0.78 -4.05
N LYS A 363 24.46 0.11 -4.20
CA LYS A 363 24.47 1.44 -3.60
C LYS A 363 23.85 1.36 -2.20
N ASN A 364 24.59 1.77 -1.18
CA ASN A 364 24.06 1.83 0.19
C ASN A 364 22.94 2.85 0.31
N ILE A 365 21.88 2.48 1.02
CA ILE A 365 20.74 3.33 1.34
C ILE A 365 20.80 3.65 2.83
N PRO A 366 20.90 4.93 3.22
CA PRO A 366 20.88 5.31 4.62
C PRO A 366 19.48 5.03 5.18
N THR A 367 19.42 4.29 6.28
CA THR A 367 18.17 4.03 7.01
C THR A 367 18.41 4.30 8.49
N ASN A 368 17.35 4.66 9.22
CA ASN A 368 17.37 4.81 10.68
C ASN A 368 17.05 3.48 11.39
N LEU A 369 17.18 2.36 10.69
CA LEU A 369 16.85 1.04 11.19
C LEU A 369 18.04 0.48 11.96
N ASP A 370 17.75 -0.17 13.09
CA ASP A 370 18.77 -0.63 14.01
C ASP A 370 19.64 -1.74 13.40
N SER A 371 20.95 -1.50 13.35
CA SER A 371 21.99 -2.51 13.07
C SER A 371 21.78 -3.34 11.79
N VAL A 372 21.04 -2.82 10.81
CA VAL A 372 20.79 -3.47 9.51
C VAL A 372 21.38 -2.63 8.37
N HIS A 373 22.13 -3.28 7.48
CA HIS A 373 22.66 -2.66 6.29
C HIS A 373 21.72 -2.88 5.11
N VAL A 374 21.33 -1.80 4.43
CA VAL A 374 20.43 -1.84 3.27
C VAL A 374 21.14 -1.26 2.05
N ALA A 375 21.10 -1.98 0.93
CA ALA A 375 21.66 -1.53 -0.32
C ALA A 375 20.82 -1.95 -1.52
N ILE A 376 20.87 -1.16 -2.60
CA ILE A 376 20.07 -1.36 -3.81
C ILE A 376 20.97 -1.44 -5.04
N HIS A 377 20.61 -2.31 -5.97
CA HIS A 377 21.13 -2.33 -7.33
C HIS A 377 19.96 -2.17 -8.32
N LYS A 378 20.05 -1.17 -9.19
CA LYS A 378 19.07 -0.94 -10.25
C LYS A 378 19.62 -1.54 -11.55
N PRO A 379 18.90 -2.47 -12.20
CA PRO A 379 19.32 -3.02 -13.48
C PRO A 379 19.44 -1.90 -14.52
N SER A 380 20.39 -2.02 -15.44
CA SER A 380 20.51 -1.08 -16.55
C SER A 380 19.35 -1.32 -17.53
N SER A 381 18.80 -0.24 -18.12
CA SER A 381 17.70 -0.34 -19.08
C SER A 381 18.09 -1.01 -20.41
N LEU A 382 19.38 -1.25 -20.64
CA LEU A 382 19.93 -1.86 -21.86
C LEU A 382 19.98 -3.39 -21.79
N ASP A 383 19.96 -3.98 -20.58
CA ASP A 383 20.15 -5.41 -20.36
C ASP A 383 18.84 -6.21 -20.26
N CYS A 384 17.69 -5.58 -20.49
CA CYS A 384 16.38 -6.16 -20.21
C CYS A 384 15.61 -6.46 -21.50
N ASP A 385 15.03 -7.66 -21.61
CA ASP A 385 13.97 -7.93 -22.57
C ASP A 385 12.80 -6.98 -22.28
N LYS A 386 12.14 -6.46 -23.34
CA LYS A 386 11.04 -5.48 -23.20
C LYS A 386 9.86 -6.01 -22.37
N ASP A 387 9.76 -7.34 -22.21
CA ASP A 387 8.70 -8.04 -21.49
C ASP A 387 9.13 -8.49 -20.07
N GLU A 388 10.39 -8.29 -19.67
CA GLU A 388 10.89 -8.74 -18.38
C GLU A 388 10.73 -7.67 -17.29
N ILE A 389 10.26 -8.08 -16.11
CA ILE A 389 10.02 -7.14 -14.99
C ILE A 389 11.35 -6.55 -14.53
N ASN A 390 11.54 -5.25 -14.75
CA ASN A 390 12.71 -4.50 -14.33
C ASN A 390 12.55 -4.00 -12.88
N LEU A 391 12.71 -4.90 -11.92
CA LEU A 391 12.70 -4.58 -10.49
C LEU A 391 14.12 -4.37 -9.96
N PRO A 392 14.31 -3.43 -9.01
CA PRO A 392 15.57 -3.33 -8.30
C PRO A 392 15.87 -4.61 -7.51
N MET A 393 17.15 -4.94 -7.43
CA MET A 393 17.65 -5.96 -6.51
C MET A 393 18.03 -5.28 -5.20
N TRP A 394 17.47 -5.75 -4.10
CA TRP A 394 17.79 -5.26 -2.77
C TRP A 394 18.66 -6.25 -2.04
N LYS A 395 19.66 -5.74 -1.32
CA LYS A 395 20.53 -6.49 -0.42
C LYS A 395 20.38 -5.94 0.98
N CYS A 396 19.94 -6.78 1.91
CA CYS A 396 19.91 -6.47 3.34
C CYS A 396 20.86 -7.40 4.09
N SER A 397 21.57 -6.89 5.10
CA SER A 397 22.49 -7.68 5.92
C SER A 397 22.32 -7.34 7.40
N ILE A 398 22.27 -8.35 8.25
CA ILE A 398 22.20 -8.20 9.70
C ILE A 398 23.03 -9.28 10.39
N ASP A 399 23.58 -8.95 11.57
CA ASP A 399 24.21 -9.92 12.46
C ASP A 399 23.21 -10.38 13.53
N ILE A 400 23.05 -11.70 13.66
CA ILE A 400 22.15 -12.36 14.61
C ILE A 400 22.99 -12.96 15.74
N PRO A 401 22.67 -12.70 17.02
CA PRO A 401 23.39 -13.24 18.18
C PRO A 401 23.10 -14.72 18.41
N ASN A 402 23.47 -15.55 17.44
CA ASN A 402 23.37 -17.00 17.48
C ASN A 402 24.52 -17.60 16.66
N THR A 403 25.24 -18.55 17.22
CA THR A 403 26.36 -19.23 16.54
C THR A 403 25.91 -20.36 15.62
N ASN A 404 24.67 -20.84 15.76
CA ASN A 404 24.17 -21.99 15.03
C ASN A 404 23.49 -21.57 13.71
N VAL A 405 24.27 -21.57 12.63
CA VAL A 405 23.80 -21.32 11.26
C VAL A 405 22.61 -22.21 10.89
N LYS A 406 22.62 -23.49 11.31
CA LYS A 406 21.51 -24.41 11.02
C LYS A 406 20.23 -23.93 11.71
N GLN A 407 20.29 -23.51 12.97
CA GLN A 407 19.11 -22.99 13.68
C GLN A 407 18.55 -21.73 13.02
N VAL A 408 19.42 -20.78 12.61
CA VAL A 408 18.99 -19.58 11.87
C VAL A 408 18.34 -19.96 10.53
N SER A 409 18.91 -20.93 9.80
CA SER A 409 18.33 -21.41 8.54
C SER A 409 16.95 -22.04 8.73
N GLN A 410 16.75 -22.81 9.80
CA GLN A 410 15.45 -23.42 10.13
C GLN A 410 14.40 -22.38 10.51
N ARG A 411 14.78 -21.32 11.25
CA ARG A 411 13.90 -20.18 11.56
C ARG A 411 13.41 -19.48 10.29
N ILE A 412 14.28 -19.31 9.28
CA ILE A 412 13.92 -18.70 7.99
C ILE A 412 13.01 -19.63 7.17
N LEU A 413 13.31 -20.94 7.14
CA LEU A 413 12.57 -21.89 6.31
C LEU A 413 11.17 -22.20 6.87
N HIS A 414 11.07 -22.49 8.17
CA HIS A 414 9.88 -23.15 8.74
C HIS A 414 9.15 -22.31 9.79
N GLU A 415 9.72 -21.20 10.25
CA GLU A 415 9.17 -20.40 11.35
C GLU A 415 8.95 -18.93 10.95
N ARG A 416 8.56 -18.70 9.69
CA ARG A 416 8.28 -17.34 9.15
C ARG A 416 7.25 -16.55 9.95
N TYR A 417 6.26 -17.24 10.53
CA TYR A 417 5.24 -16.65 11.40
C TYR A 417 5.79 -15.95 12.65
N LEU A 418 7.04 -16.22 13.03
CA LEU A 418 7.69 -15.59 14.19
C LEU A 418 8.32 -14.22 13.87
N TRP A 419 8.57 -13.92 12.60
CA TRP A 419 9.39 -12.75 12.22
C TRP A 419 8.88 -11.94 11.04
N ASP A 420 7.91 -12.42 10.27
CA ASP A 420 7.26 -11.62 9.22
C ASP A 420 5.88 -11.18 9.71
N ASN A 421 5.76 -9.91 10.08
CA ASN A 421 4.52 -9.34 10.62
C ASN A 421 3.34 -9.37 9.63
N HIS A 422 3.62 -9.57 8.35
CA HIS A 422 2.58 -9.69 7.32
C HIS A 422 2.22 -11.14 7.03
N PHE A 423 2.90 -12.12 7.63
CA PHE A 423 2.65 -13.53 7.39
C PHE A 423 1.28 -13.93 7.95
N ALA A 424 0.42 -14.46 7.07
CA ALA A 424 -0.89 -14.97 7.45
C ALA A 424 -0.86 -16.49 7.64
N GLU A 425 -0.46 -17.23 6.60
CA GLU A 425 -0.43 -18.69 6.61
C GLU A 425 0.53 -19.25 5.56
N SER A 426 0.91 -20.52 5.73
CA SER A 426 1.66 -21.29 4.72
C SER A 426 1.34 -22.76 4.75
N ARG A 427 1.60 -23.43 3.63
CA ARG A 427 1.59 -24.89 3.51
C ARG A 427 2.72 -25.36 2.59
N THR A 428 3.28 -26.52 2.89
CA THR A 428 4.13 -27.25 1.95
C THR A 428 3.21 -27.95 0.94
N VAL A 429 3.30 -27.55 -0.33
CA VAL A 429 2.52 -28.12 -1.43
C VAL A 429 3.10 -29.47 -1.83
N GLU A 430 4.42 -29.53 -1.95
CA GLU A 430 5.16 -30.76 -2.28
C GLU A 430 6.50 -30.76 -1.56
N LYS A 431 6.81 -31.84 -0.83
CA LYS A 431 8.14 -32.07 -0.27
C LYS A 431 8.92 -32.95 -1.24
N ILE A 432 9.86 -32.34 -1.96
CA ILE A 432 10.67 -33.04 -2.98
C ILE A 432 11.81 -33.82 -2.30
N ASP A 433 12.44 -33.21 -1.30
CA ASP A 433 13.56 -33.76 -0.54
C ASP A 433 13.62 -33.08 0.85
N ASP A 434 14.57 -33.44 1.69
CA ASP A 434 14.76 -32.78 3.01
C ASP A 434 15.26 -31.33 2.89
N ASP A 435 15.90 -30.99 1.78
CA ASP A 435 16.46 -29.68 1.46
C ASP A 435 15.75 -28.98 0.30
N LYS A 436 14.65 -29.55 -0.23
CA LYS A 436 13.92 -29.04 -1.42
C LYS A 436 12.41 -29.19 -1.23
N GLU A 437 11.67 -28.11 -1.45
CA GLU A 437 10.22 -28.12 -1.31
C GLU A 437 9.55 -27.10 -2.23
N ILE A 438 8.26 -27.32 -2.47
CA ILE A 438 7.36 -26.31 -3.03
C ILE A 438 6.49 -25.82 -1.88
N VAL A 439 6.57 -24.52 -1.60
CA VAL A 439 5.84 -23.87 -0.52
C VAL A 439 4.86 -22.86 -1.08
N GLN A 440 3.66 -22.83 -0.51
CA GLN A 440 2.69 -21.77 -0.74
C GLN A 440 2.50 -20.99 0.55
N TYR A 441 2.52 -19.66 0.46
CA TYR A 441 2.27 -18.80 1.61
C TYR A 441 1.47 -17.56 1.22
N VAL A 442 0.88 -16.92 2.23
CA VAL A 442 0.02 -15.74 2.09
C VAL A 442 0.53 -14.63 3.01
N LEU A 443 0.60 -13.42 2.46
CA LEU A 443 0.93 -12.20 3.19
C LEU A 443 -0.28 -11.25 3.21
N ASN A 444 -0.62 -10.75 4.39
CA ASN A 444 -1.63 -9.73 4.60
C ASN A 444 -0.96 -8.42 5.05
N PHE A 445 -0.92 -7.43 4.15
CA PHE A 445 -0.31 -6.12 4.44
C PHE A 445 -1.27 -5.14 5.11
N LEU A 446 -2.57 -5.26 4.81
CA LEU A 446 -3.58 -4.35 5.32
C LEU A 446 -4.95 -5.01 5.18
N ASP A 447 -5.71 -5.02 6.28
CA ASP A 447 -7.08 -5.53 6.26
C ASP A 447 -7.92 -4.78 5.22
N LEU A 448 -8.88 -5.48 4.63
CA LEU A 448 -9.73 -4.99 3.53
C LEU A 448 -9.02 -4.80 2.19
N VAL A 449 -7.71 -4.97 2.06
CA VAL A 449 -7.00 -5.02 0.76
C VAL A 449 -6.70 -6.48 0.41
N PRO A 450 -6.66 -6.88 -0.89
CA PRO A 450 -6.39 -8.27 -1.25
C PRO A 450 -5.06 -8.78 -0.67
N VAL A 451 -5.05 -10.00 -0.14
CA VAL A 451 -3.82 -10.66 0.33
C VAL A 451 -2.87 -10.96 -0.84
N ARG A 452 -1.58 -11.18 -0.55
CA ARG A 452 -0.57 -11.57 -1.54
C ARG A 452 -0.17 -13.03 -1.34
N SER A 453 -0.50 -13.90 -2.29
CA SER A 453 -0.12 -15.30 -2.24
C SER A 453 1.03 -15.63 -3.18
N PHE A 454 1.93 -16.48 -2.70
CA PHE A 454 3.12 -16.92 -3.41
C PHE A 454 3.13 -18.44 -3.48
N CYS A 455 3.61 -18.98 -4.59
CA CYS A 455 3.94 -20.39 -4.76
C CYS A 455 5.38 -20.47 -5.26
N GLU A 456 6.26 -21.02 -4.45
CA GLU A 456 7.71 -20.98 -4.67
C GLU A 456 8.33 -22.36 -4.61
N PHE A 457 9.24 -22.64 -5.55
CA PHE A 457 10.23 -23.69 -5.36
C PHE A 457 11.34 -23.13 -4.47
N ARG A 458 11.64 -23.83 -3.39
CA ARG A 458 12.63 -23.45 -2.39
C ARG A 458 13.62 -24.58 -2.17
N PHE A 459 14.90 -24.25 -2.09
CA PHE A 459 15.92 -25.21 -1.68
C PHE A 459 16.90 -24.59 -0.69
N SER A 460 17.51 -25.45 0.13
CA SER A 460 18.64 -25.11 0.99
C SER A 460 19.88 -25.90 0.57
N LYS A 461 21.05 -25.28 0.65
CA LYS A 461 22.32 -25.89 0.24
C LYS A 461 23.44 -25.42 1.14
N LYS A 462 24.22 -26.38 1.65
CA LYS A 462 25.49 -26.06 2.32
C LYS A 462 26.51 -25.57 1.30
N ILE A 463 27.13 -24.43 1.58
CA ILE A 463 28.19 -23.87 0.76
C ILE A 463 29.52 -24.16 1.46
N ALA A 464 30.31 -25.06 0.87
CA ALA A 464 31.66 -25.32 1.35
C ALA A 464 32.62 -24.29 0.73
N SER A 465 33.32 -23.53 1.56
CA SER A 465 34.44 -22.71 1.09
C SER A 465 35.68 -23.59 0.87
N ARG A 466 36.35 -23.43 -0.28
CA ARG A 466 37.67 -24.05 -0.52
C ARG A 466 38.80 -23.36 0.24
N SER A 467 38.61 -22.11 0.67
CA SER A 467 39.65 -21.28 1.29
C SER A 467 39.65 -21.29 2.82
N ILE A 468 38.55 -21.71 3.45
CA ILE A 468 38.40 -21.76 4.90
C ILE A 468 37.79 -23.12 5.29
N PRO A 469 38.60 -24.07 5.77
CA PRO A 469 38.08 -25.25 6.45
C PRO A 469 37.21 -24.76 7.62
N ASP A 470 36.02 -25.32 7.82
CA ASP A 470 35.04 -24.99 8.88
C ASP A 470 33.97 -23.91 8.60
N THR A 471 33.92 -23.29 7.41
CA THR A 471 32.78 -22.40 7.10
C THR A 471 31.51 -23.19 6.79
N ASN A 472 30.66 -23.35 7.82
CA ASN A 472 29.36 -24.01 7.76
C ASN A 472 28.28 -23.09 7.15
N ALA A 473 28.54 -22.52 5.98
CA ALA A 473 27.64 -21.57 5.32
C ALA A 473 26.40 -22.28 4.74
N MET A 474 25.25 -21.62 4.81
CA MET A 474 23.98 -22.09 4.25
C MET A 474 23.44 -21.08 3.25
N LEU A 475 23.06 -21.57 2.06
CA LEU A 475 22.30 -20.82 1.07
C LEU A 475 20.86 -21.33 1.09
N ILE A 476 19.89 -20.42 1.17
CA ILE A 476 18.49 -20.69 0.87
C ILE A 476 18.16 -19.91 -0.40
N SER A 477 17.54 -20.56 -1.38
CA SER A 477 17.09 -19.96 -2.63
C SER A 477 15.60 -20.23 -2.81
N ALA A 478 14.86 -19.24 -3.28
CA ALA A 478 13.44 -19.35 -3.59
C ALA A 478 13.09 -18.61 -4.88
N VAL A 479 12.23 -19.21 -5.69
CA VAL A 479 11.76 -18.66 -6.97
C VAL A 479 10.31 -19.08 -7.21
N SER A 480 9.50 -18.16 -7.76
CA SER A 480 8.10 -18.46 -8.04
C SER A 480 7.93 -19.44 -9.20
N ILE A 481 7.01 -20.39 -9.03
CA ILE A 481 6.64 -21.39 -10.03
C ILE A 481 5.13 -21.47 -10.19
N ASP A 482 4.69 -21.99 -11.34
CA ASP A 482 3.32 -22.47 -11.51
C ASP A 482 3.20 -23.93 -11.03
N HIS A 483 2.12 -24.25 -10.34
CA HIS A 483 1.88 -25.58 -9.78
C HIS A 483 0.40 -25.97 -9.88
N LEU A 484 0.10 -27.23 -10.22
CA LEU A 484 -1.27 -27.68 -10.48
C LEU A 484 -2.18 -27.66 -9.25
N GLN A 485 -1.62 -27.91 -8.06
CA GLN A 485 -2.35 -27.90 -6.78
C GLN A 485 -2.46 -26.50 -6.15
N ASN A 486 -2.15 -25.46 -6.93
CA ASN A 486 -2.13 -24.09 -6.46
C ASN A 486 -3.56 -23.54 -6.34
N HIS A 487 -4.22 -23.90 -5.25
CA HIS A 487 -5.48 -23.31 -4.83
C HIS A 487 -5.16 -22.03 -4.06
N PHE A 488 -5.06 -20.91 -4.77
CA PHE A 488 -4.91 -19.61 -4.13
C PHE A 488 -6.18 -19.27 -3.34
N LEU A 489 -6.00 -18.76 -2.11
CA LEU A 489 -7.04 -17.96 -1.50
C LEU A 489 -7.36 -16.76 -2.42
N PRO A 490 -8.62 -16.27 -2.44
CA PRO A 490 -8.97 -15.08 -3.20
C PRO A 490 -8.03 -13.92 -2.83
N GLY A 491 -7.32 -13.39 -3.83
CA GLY A 491 -6.28 -12.39 -3.58
C GLY A 491 -5.41 -12.14 -4.81
N SER A 492 -4.33 -11.42 -4.59
CA SER A 492 -3.30 -11.19 -5.58
C SER A 492 -2.21 -12.23 -5.48
N ILE A 493 -1.64 -12.58 -6.63
CA ILE A 493 -0.48 -13.46 -6.67
C ILE A 493 0.76 -12.55 -6.56
N GLY A 494 1.81 -12.97 -5.88
CA GLY A 494 3.13 -12.35 -5.94
C GLY A 494 4.08 -13.16 -6.84
N VAL A 495 5.14 -12.54 -7.33
CA VAL A 495 6.16 -13.19 -8.15
C VAL A 495 7.54 -12.92 -7.55
N THR A 496 8.13 -13.94 -6.95
CA THR A 496 9.52 -13.95 -6.53
C THR A 496 10.37 -14.28 -7.75
N LYS A 497 10.99 -13.24 -8.33
CA LYS A 497 11.96 -13.39 -9.41
C LYS A 497 13.23 -14.04 -8.87
N ASP A 498 13.66 -13.54 -7.71
CA ASP A 498 14.85 -14.03 -7.06
C ASP A 498 14.84 -13.73 -5.55
N MET A 499 15.12 -14.72 -4.72
CA MET A 499 15.21 -14.56 -3.27
C MET A 499 16.26 -15.51 -2.71
N HIS A 500 17.34 -14.94 -2.18
CA HIS A 500 18.43 -15.69 -1.57
C HIS A 500 18.71 -15.22 -0.15
N TYR A 501 18.93 -16.17 0.75
CA TYR A 501 19.55 -15.93 2.05
C TYR A 501 20.89 -16.65 2.10
N TYR A 502 21.95 -15.88 2.31
CA TYR A 502 23.29 -16.41 2.56
C TYR A 502 23.63 -16.22 4.04
N ILE A 503 23.78 -17.34 4.73
CA ILE A 503 23.89 -17.41 6.19
C ILE A 503 25.27 -17.96 6.52
N THR A 504 26.07 -17.16 7.22
CA THR A 504 27.46 -17.52 7.55
C THR A 504 27.79 -17.18 8.99
N PRO A 505 28.71 -17.91 9.64
CA PRO A 505 29.33 -17.43 10.86
C PRO A 505 29.87 -16.01 10.64
N SER A 506 29.63 -15.10 11.58
CA SER A 506 30.10 -13.72 11.46
C SER A 506 31.63 -13.68 11.53
N THR A 507 32.24 -12.95 10.59
CA THR A 507 33.70 -12.72 10.56
C THR A 507 34.11 -11.51 11.39
N THR A 508 33.16 -10.64 11.72
CA THR A 508 33.37 -9.37 12.42
C THR A 508 33.05 -9.46 13.90
N GLN A 509 32.08 -10.31 14.29
CA GLN A 509 31.61 -10.44 15.67
C GLN A 509 31.55 -11.91 16.10
N PRO A 510 32.49 -12.37 16.96
CA PRO A 510 32.41 -13.71 17.53
C PRO A 510 31.09 -13.92 18.27
N GLY A 511 30.45 -15.09 18.09
CA GLY A 511 29.16 -15.39 18.71
C GLY A 511 27.94 -15.09 17.83
N TYR A 512 28.15 -14.46 16.66
CA TYR A 512 27.08 -14.04 15.76
C TYR A 512 27.07 -14.83 14.45
N THR A 513 25.91 -14.87 13.81
CA THR A 513 25.70 -15.35 12.43
C THR A 513 25.27 -14.16 11.57
N THR A 514 25.98 -13.92 10.48
CA THR A 514 25.60 -12.91 9.49
C THR A 514 24.58 -13.51 8.53
N VAL A 515 23.45 -12.82 8.35
CA VAL A 515 22.44 -13.15 7.33
C VAL A 515 22.46 -12.06 6.28
N ILE A 516 22.78 -12.44 5.04
CA ILE A 516 22.66 -11.57 3.86
C ILE A 516 21.46 -12.04 3.04
N GLN A 517 20.45 -11.18 2.92
CA GLN A 517 19.30 -11.40 2.05
C GLN A 517 19.48 -10.60 0.76
N VAL A 518 19.33 -11.24 -0.40
CA VAL A 518 19.21 -10.56 -1.69
C VAL A 518 17.89 -10.93 -2.32
N ALA A 519 17.10 -9.94 -2.73
CA ALA A 519 15.74 -10.16 -3.19
C ALA A 519 15.32 -9.23 -4.34
N SER A 520 14.55 -9.80 -5.26
CA SER A 520 13.75 -9.10 -6.27
C SER A 520 12.39 -9.80 -6.37
N VAL A 521 11.34 -9.12 -5.87
CA VAL A 521 10.00 -9.69 -5.71
C VAL A 521 8.97 -8.67 -6.18
N ASP A 522 8.02 -9.11 -7.01
CA ASP A 522 6.83 -8.33 -7.39
C ASP A 522 5.62 -8.77 -6.56
N PHE A 523 5.18 -7.96 -5.61
CA PHE A 523 3.94 -8.16 -4.84
C PHE A 523 2.66 -7.91 -5.66
N SER A 524 2.78 -7.41 -6.89
CA SER A 524 1.66 -7.02 -7.76
C SER A 524 0.79 -5.89 -7.20
N GLY A 525 0.27 -5.06 -8.10
CA GLY A 525 -0.44 -3.83 -7.75
C GLY A 525 0.47 -2.75 -7.19
N ARG A 526 1.78 -2.78 -7.45
CA ARG A 526 2.76 -1.81 -6.94
C ARG A 526 3.52 -1.13 -8.08
N SER A 527 3.63 0.20 -8.05
CA SER A 527 4.48 0.92 -9.00
C SER A 527 5.98 0.69 -8.74
N SER A 528 6.83 0.97 -9.73
CA SER A 528 8.29 0.84 -9.55
C SER A 528 8.80 1.76 -8.43
N GLN A 529 8.18 2.92 -8.27
CA GLN A 529 8.51 3.88 -7.22
C GLN A 529 8.35 3.26 -5.82
N TRP A 530 7.36 2.40 -5.59
CA TRP A 530 7.19 1.72 -4.31
C TRP A 530 8.35 0.74 -4.05
N TYR A 531 8.75 -0.04 -5.06
CA TYR A 531 9.89 -0.95 -4.95
C TYR A 531 11.21 -0.24 -4.70
N GLU A 532 11.36 0.98 -5.20
CA GLU A 532 12.56 1.79 -4.97
C GLU A 532 12.63 2.47 -3.60
N ASN A 533 11.47 2.79 -3.00
CA ASN A 533 11.44 3.57 -1.77
C ASN A 533 11.09 2.75 -0.52
N VAL A 534 10.31 1.68 -0.67
CA VAL A 534 9.70 0.97 0.48
C VAL A 534 10.21 -0.45 0.61
N PHE A 535 10.31 -1.20 -0.49
CA PHE A 535 10.59 -2.64 -0.45
C PHE A 535 11.87 -3.01 0.32
N GLY A 536 12.95 -2.25 0.14
CA GLY A 536 14.19 -2.48 0.91
C GLY A 536 14.04 -2.31 2.42
N CYS A 537 13.22 -1.34 2.87
CA CYS A 537 12.94 -1.15 4.30
C CYS A 537 12.08 -2.30 4.84
N LEU A 538 11.14 -2.82 4.05
CA LEU A 538 10.34 -3.99 4.41
C LEU A 538 11.22 -5.23 4.65
N LEU A 539 12.19 -5.49 3.76
CA LEU A 539 13.15 -6.58 3.95
C LEU A 539 14.01 -6.39 5.21
N ALA A 540 14.45 -5.16 5.45
CA ALA A 540 15.23 -4.81 6.64
C ALA A 540 14.44 -5.06 7.94
N HIS A 541 13.16 -4.68 7.99
CA HIS A 541 12.26 -4.96 9.12
C HIS A 541 12.08 -6.45 9.38
N ASN A 542 11.95 -7.25 8.32
CA ASN A 542 11.86 -8.70 8.44
C ASN A 542 13.15 -9.30 9.03
N LEU A 543 14.33 -8.80 8.64
CA LEU A 543 15.61 -9.24 9.20
C LEU A 543 15.81 -8.79 10.66
N ILE A 544 15.37 -7.59 11.02
CA ILE A 544 15.37 -7.11 12.42
C ILE A 544 14.46 -8.00 13.26
N SER A 545 13.23 -8.25 12.80
CA SER A 545 12.28 -9.11 13.50
C SER A 545 12.83 -10.54 13.63
N LEU A 546 13.49 -11.06 12.59
CA LEU A 546 14.16 -12.36 12.62
C LEU A 546 15.24 -12.43 13.71
N ARG A 547 16.12 -11.42 13.77
CA ARG A 547 17.13 -11.29 14.84
C ARG A 547 16.48 -11.26 16.21
N ASP A 548 15.40 -10.50 16.35
CA ASP A 548 14.71 -10.31 17.62
C ASP A 548 14.08 -11.61 18.15
N THR A 549 13.77 -12.56 17.27
CA THR A 549 13.36 -13.92 17.69
C THR A 549 14.43 -14.73 18.42
N PHE A 550 15.70 -14.32 18.35
CA PHE A 550 16.83 -14.94 19.04
C PHE A 550 17.30 -14.19 20.28
N THR A 551 16.97 -12.90 20.42
CA THR A 551 17.29 -12.08 21.59
C THR A 551 16.17 -12.08 22.62
N ASN A 552 14.92 -12.11 22.17
CA ASN A 552 13.76 -12.07 23.05
C ASN A 552 13.35 -13.49 23.47
N SER A 553 13.79 -13.91 24.65
CA SER A 553 13.44 -15.18 25.29
C SER A 553 11.94 -15.36 25.61
N LYS A 554 11.08 -14.39 25.26
CA LYS A 554 9.63 -14.37 25.54
C LYS A 554 8.72 -14.68 24.35
N ILE A 555 9.23 -14.87 23.13
CA ILE A 555 8.38 -15.15 21.94
C ILE A 555 7.86 -16.62 21.94
N ALA A 556 8.29 -17.46 22.88
CA ALA A 556 7.75 -18.80 23.04
C ALA A 556 6.47 -18.80 23.90
N LYS A 557 5.32 -18.53 23.27
CA LYS A 557 4.00 -19.19 23.47
C LYS A 557 2.91 -18.36 22.81
N VAL A 558 2.54 -18.74 21.59
CA VAL A 558 1.15 -18.63 21.10
C VAL A 558 0.74 -20.02 20.63
#